data_AF-A0A830C3K7-F1
#
_entry.id   AF-A0A830C3K7-F1
#
_cell.length_a   1.000
_cell.length_b   1.000
_cell.length_c   1.000
_cell.angle_alpha   90.00
_cell.angle_beta   90.00
_cell.angle_gamma   90.00
#
_symmetry.space_group_name_H-M   'P 1'
#
loop_
_entity.id
_entity.type
_entity.pdbx_description
1 polymer ?
#
loop_
_entity_poly.entity_id
_entity_poly.type
_entity_poly.pdbx_seq_one_letter_code
_entity_poly.pdbx_strand_id
1 'polypeptide(L)' 'MNGSVSVFCWPDRVLTSRLRNSYGGSIFYFSIGGDRLFARHSEENVFDIWEPPPIM' A
#
# COMPACT_ATOMS: atom_id res chain seq x y z
N MET A 1 7.01 0.82 15.96
CA MET A 1 5.90 1.54 15.28
C MET A 1 5.61 0.78 13.99
N ASN A 2 4.39 0.29 13.78
CA ASN A 2 4.02 -0.47 12.58
C ASN A 2 3.35 0.49 11.58
N GLY A 3 4.05 0.83 10.49
CA GLY A 3 3.49 1.64 9.41
C GLY A 3 2.37 0.91 8.65
N SER A 4 1.39 1.65 8.15
CA SER A 4 0.37 1.14 7.23
C SER A 4 -0.07 2.21 6.24
N VAL A 5 -0.38 1.83 5.01
CA VAL A 5 -0.99 2.71 3.99
C VAL A 5 -2.45 2.31 3.81
N SER A 6 -3.35 3.29 3.83
CA SER A 6 -4.79 3.07 3.59
C SER A 6 -5.20 3.70 2.28
N VAL A 7 -5.90 2.94 1.45
CA VAL A 7 -6.43 3.38 0.15
C VAL A 7 -7.92 3.66 0.31
N PHE A 8 -8.35 4.83 -0.17
CA PHE A 8 -9.72 5.29 -0.07
C PHE A 8 -10.27 5.65 -1.44
N CYS A 9 -11.54 5.33 -1.67
CA CYS A 9 -12.27 5.80 -2.85
C CYS A 9 -12.94 7.16 -2.55
N TRP A 10 -12.87 8.07 -3.51
CA TRP A 10 -13.54 9.37 -3.47
C TRP A 10 -14.91 9.28 -4.17
N PRO A 11 -15.90 10.15 -3.83
CA PRO A 11 -15.80 11.31 -2.95
C PRO A 11 -15.94 11.00 -1.46
N ASP A 12 -16.54 9.87 -1.11
CA ASP A 12 -17.00 9.58 0.26
C ASP A 12 -15.88 9.09 1.21
N ARG A 13 -14.63 9.04 0.74
CA ARG A 13 -13.46 8.53 1.47
C ARG A 13 -13.73 7.15 2.08
N VAL A 14 -14.37 6.27 1.32
CA VAL A 14 -14.63 4.88 1.75
C VAL A 14 -13.30 4.12 1.73
N LEU A 15 -12.93 3.52 2.86
CA LEU A 15 -11.73 2.68 2.96
C LEU A 15 -11.91 1.43 2.09
N THR A 16 -11.11 1.29 1.04
CA THR A 16 -11.17 0.16 0.12
C THR A 16 -10.15 -0.91 0.46
N SER A 17 -8.97 -0.51 0.93
CA SER A 17 -7.87 -1.43 1.22
C SER A 17 -6.90 -0.85 2.24
N ARG A 18 -6.20 -1.73 2.95
CA ARG A 18 -5.10 -1.36 3.83
C ARG A 18 -3.89 -2.25 3.58
N LEU A 19 -2.80 -1.63 3.14
CA LEU A 19 -1.50 -2.26 3.07
C LEU A 19 -0.88 -2.17 4.47
N ARG A 20 -0.67 -3.32 5.11
CA ARG A 20 -0.11 -3.42 6.47
C ARG A 20 1.23 -4.11 6.39
N ASN A 21 2.11 -3.74 7.31
CA ASN A 21 3.42 -4.35 7.56
C ASN A 21 3.42 -5.88 7.29
N SER A 22 3.94 -6.27 6.12
CA SER A 22 4.34 -7.63 5.80
C SER A 22 5.70 -7.95 6.44
N TYR A 23 6.36 -9.05 6.05
CA TYR A 23 7.62 -9.52 6.65
C TYR A 23 8.82 -8.53 6.61
N GLY A 24 8.67 -7.29 6.12
CA GLY A 24 9.76 -6.32 5.92
C GLY A 24 9.90 -5.17 6.93
N GLY A 25 9.07 -5.10 7.98
CA GLY A 25 9.18 -4.04 8.99
C GLY A 25 8.49 -2.71 8.59
N SER A 26 8.92 -1.58 9.16
CA SER A 26 8.19 -0.32 8.97
C SER A 26 8.24 0.17 7.52
N ILE A 27 7.11 0.67 7.01
CA ILE A 27 7.06 1.33 5.69
C ILE A 27 7.91 2.60 5.75
N PHE A 28 8.91 2.69 4.87
CA PHE A 28 9.83 3.82 4.78
C PHE A 28 9.42 4.79 3.68
N TYR A 29 8.97 4.27 2.53
CA TYR A 29 8.40 5.08 1.46
C TYR A 29 7.32 4.33 0.68
N PHE A 30 6.53 5.09 -0.06
CA PHE A 30 5.63 4.55 -1.07
C PHE A 30 5.76 5.30 -2.39
N SER A 31 5.40 4.65 -3.49
CA SER A 31 5.29 5.25 -4.81
C SER A 31 4.01 4.77 -5.50
N ILE A 32 3.53 5.56 -6.46
CA ILE A 32 2.40 5.21 -7.33
C ILE A 32 2.95 5.05 -8.74
N GLY A 33 2.63 3.93 -9.38
CA GLY A 33 3.03 3.63 -10.74
C GLY A 33 1.85 3.06 -11.52
N GLY A 34 1.34 3.83 -12.48
CA GLY A 34 0.10 3.49 -13.18
C GLY A 34 -1.08 3.46 -12.19
N ASP A 35 -1.73 2.31 -12.09
CA ASP A 35 -2.85 2.02 -11.21
C ASP A 35 -2.44 1.34 -9.88
N ARG A 36 -1.15 1.06 -9.68
CA ARG A 36 -0.62 0.33 -8.52
C ARG A 36 0.07 1.25 -7.52
N LEU A 37 0.03 0.84 -6.25
CA LEU A 37 0.77 1.46 -5.16
C LEU A 37 1.82 0.48 -4.65
N PHE A 38 3.05 0.96 -4.51
CA PHE A 38 4.20 0.20 -4.00
C PHE A 38 4.59 0.77 -2.65
N ALA A 39 4.73 -0.07 -1.63
CA ALA A 39 5.26 0.32 -0.32
C ALA A 39 6.55 -0.42 -0.05
N ARG A 40 7.66 0.31 0.09
CA ARG A 40 8.94 -0.28 0.49
C ARG A 40 9.09 -0.19 2.00
N HIS A 41 9.53 -1.31 2.56
CA HIS A 41 9.82 -1.42 3.96
C HIS A 41 11.29 -1.06 4.24
N SER A 42 11.60 -0.85 5.52
CA SER A 42 12.95 -0.54 5.99
C SER A 42 13.92 -1.71 5.86
N GLU A 43 13.43 -2.95 5.85
CA GLU A 43 14.26 -4.15 5.70
C GLU A 43 14.50 -4.48 4.22
N GLU A 44 15.67 -5.06 3.94
CA GLU A 44 16.23 -5.17 2.59
C GLU A 44 15.29 -5.88 1.61
N ASN A 45 14.98 -5.15 0.53
CA ASN A 45 14.32 -5.56 -0.70
C ASN A 45 12.91 -6.16 -0.61
N VAL A 46 12.17 -5.91 0.47
CA VAL A 46 10.74 -6.25 0.58
C VAL A 46 9.89 -5.03 0.22
N PHE A 47 8.98 -5.22 -0.72
CA PHE A 47 7.92 -4.27 -1.02
C PHE A 47 6.57 -4.97 -1.11
N ASP A 48 5.55 -4.33 -0.56
CA ASP A 48 4.16 -4.71 -0.77
C ASP A 48 3.62 -3.96 -2.00
N ILE A 49 2.87 -4.65 -2.84
CA ILE A 49 2.12 -4.04 -3.95
C ILE A 49 0.63 -4.08 -3.61
N TRP A 50 -0.01 -2.93 -3.70
CA TRP A 50 -1.46 -2.84 -3.82
C TRP A 50 -1.85 -2.66 -5.28
N GLU A 51 -2.79 -3.47 -5.73
CA GLU A 51 -3.36 -3.46 -7.08
C GLU A 51 -4.86 -3.16 -6.98
N PRO A 52 -5.43 -2.45 -7.96
CA PRO A 52 -6.87 -2.20 -7.96
C PRO A 52 -7.63 -3.52 -8.18
N PRO A 53 -8.87 -3.62 -7.67
CA PRO A 53 -9.74 -4.75 -8.01
C PRO A 53 -9.90 -4.87 -9.54
N PRO A 54 -10.04 -6.09 -10.10
CA PRO A 54 -10.30 -6.26 -11.52
C PRO A 54 -11.58 -5.51 -11.91
N ILE A 55 -11.53 -4.77 -13.00
CA ILE A 55 -12.73 -4.18 -13.61
C ILE A 55 -13.49 -5.35 -14.26
N MET A 56 -14.72 -5.60 -13.79
CA MET A 56 -15.63 -6.60 -14.38
C MET A 56 -16.18 -6.13 -15.72
#